data_AF-A0A1E5C7T6-F1
#
_entry.id   AF-A0A1E5C7T6-F1
#
_cell.length_a   1.000
_cell.length_b   1.000
_cell.length_c   1.000
_cell.angle_alpha   90.00
_cell.angle_beta   90.00
_cell.angle_gamma   90.00
#
_symmetry.space_group_name_H-M   'P 1'
#
loop_
_entity.id
_entity.type
_entity.pdbx_description
1 polymer ?
#
loop_
_entity_poly.entity_id
_entity_poly.type
_entity_poly.pdbx_seq_one_letter_code
_entity_poly.pdbx_strand_id
1 'polypeptide(L)'
;MQTHSHTLIDIPFNQRHICWFCGEPSSEILHFPRTARKNVEHALLALPACKECDSIKHSRDINSIWQFRAHVKQALISKYTKHLAIGENWTKEELEESEFSGSILGGFGESAWHMYEIAKQRVAYQGWPLIVDGLTFDAMDDTSSFEFNGTCYASLRNCVDFFEKASDIDKELLTQLVEIVTPARFDYALKIAKLNKRISPARRTQIIDDIAIEEAEKREAAARSDLELSIEDVSVSGTIAPSFAIQWAIAKGASTLSELCPLEDDYFDDFQHLGGAAAFASYNGLQLYLEARENAAWVKANDPNKDVW
;
A
#
# COMPACT_ATOMS: atom_id res chain seq x y z
N MET A 1 6.26 -41.23 29.09
CA MET A 1 5.32 -40.11 29.22
C MET A 1 6.14 -38.83 29.13
N GLN A 2 6.18 -38.18 27.96
CA GLN A 2 6.91 -36.91 27.82
C GLN A 2 6.11 -35.82 28.52
N THR A 3 6.65 -35.27 29.60
CA THR A 3 6.18 -34.02 30.19
C THR A 3 6.44 -32.93 29.16
N HIS A 4 5.37 -32.38 28.58
CA HIS A 4 5.43 -31.27 27.65
C HIS A 4 5.82 -29.98 28.38
N SER A 5 7.09 -29.85 28.77
CA SER A 5 7.64 -28.63 29.37
C SER A 5 8.01 -27.63 28.27
N HIS A 6 7.63 -26.37 28.45
CA HIS A 6 8.09 -25.28 27.58
C HIS A 6 9.59 -25.08 27.72
N THR A 7 10.27 -24.88 26.61
CA THR A 7 11.70 -24.56 26.56
C THR A 7 11.89 -23.05 26.56
N LEU A 8 12.71 -22.54 27.48
CA LEU A 8 13.05 -21.13 27.52
C LEU A 8 13.92 -20.77 26.31
N ILE A 9 13.58 -19.70 25.61
CA ILE A 9 14.41 -19.18 24.52
C ILE A 9 15.75 -18.66 25.06
N ASP A 10 16.77 -18.65 24.22
CA ASP A 10 18.03 -18.01 24.55
C ASP A 10 17.82 -16.50 24.63
N ILE A 11 18.26 -15.91 25.74
CA ILE A 11 18.13 -14.48 26.00
C ILE A 11 19.52 -13.84 25.95
N PRO A 12 19.78 -12.94 24.99
CA PRO A 12 21.02 -12.17 24.96
C PRO A 12 21.29 -11.48 26.30
N PHE A 13 22.56 -11.38 26.70
CA PHE A 13 22.93 -10.85 28.01
C PHE A 13 22.36 -9.43 28.26
N ASN A 14 22.29 -8.59 27.24
CA ASN A 14 21.73 -7.23 27.29
C ASN A 14 20.19 -7.18 27.30
N GLN A 15 19.51 -8.31 27.08
CA GLN A 15 18.05 -8.41 27.00
C GLN A 15 17.43 -9.23 28.14
N ARG A 16 18.23 -9.68 29.12
CA ARG A 16 17.84 -10.57 30.23
C ARG A 16 16.70 -10.08 31.14
N HIS A 17 16.38 -8.80 31.08
CA HIS A 17 15.30 -8.17 31.86
C HIS A 17 14.30 -7.45 30.96
N ILE A 18 14.25 -7.79 29.67
CA ILE A 18 13.47 -7.09 28.66
C ILE A 18 12.38 -8.01 28.12
N CYS A 19 11.17 -7.48 28.00
CA CYS A 19 10.04 -8.14 27.37
C CYS A 19 10.34 -8.32 25.88
N TRP A 20 10.29 -9.56 25.40
CA TRP A 20 10.54 -9.88 24.00
C TRP A 20 9.56 -9.20 23.03
N PHE A 21 8.33 -8.94 23.49
CA PHE A 21 7.26 -8.36 22.67
C PHE A 21 7.34 -6.83 22.56
N CYS A 22 7.70 -6.11 23.61
CA CYS A 22 7.55 -4.65 23.66
C CYS A 22 8.72 -3.85 24.24
N GLY A 23 9.79 -4.50 24.69
CA GLY A 23 11.00 -3.79 25.16
C GLY A 23 10.90 -3.24 26.59
N GLU A 24 9.75 -3.35 27.24
CA GLU A 24 9.57 -3.01 28.66
C GLU A 24 10.28 -3.99 29.59
N PRO A 25 10.54 -3.62 30.86
CA PRO A 25 11.06 -4.56 31.84
C PRO A 25 10.21 -5.84 31.95
N SER A 26 10.84 -7.00 31.74
CA SER A 26 10.19 -8.30 31.90
C SER A 26 10.02 -8.62 33.39
N SER A 27 8.83 -9.09 33.76
CA SER A 27 8.51 -9.56 35.11
C SER A 27 7.83 -10.93 35.12
N GLU A 28 7.50 -11.47 33.94
CA GLU A 28 6.79 -12.72 33.77
C GLU A 28 7.51 -13.61 32.75
N ILE A 29 7.26 -14.92 32.83
CA ILE A 29 7.65 -15.88 31.80
C ILE A 29 6.39 -16.37 31.10
N LEU A 30 6.23 -15.94 29.85
CA LEU A 30 5.12 -16.32 29.01
C LEU A 30 5.35 -17.71 28.43
N HIS A 31 4.39 -18.60 28.63
CA HIS A 31 4.42 -19.96 28.10
C HIS A 31 3.50 -20.04 26.87
N PHE A 32 4.07 -20.31 25.70
CA PHE A 32 3.35 -20.40 24.43
C PHE A 32 3.43 -21.80 23.80
N PRO A 33 2.28 -22.37 23.39
CA PRO A 33 0.93 -21.98 23.81
C PRO A 33 0.74 -22.16 25.32
N ARG A 34 -0.19 -21.41 25.91
CA ARG A 34 -0.54 -21.53 27.35
C ARG A 34 -1.07 -22.92 27.73
N THR A 35 -1.57 -23.66 26.76
CA THR A 35 -2.03 -25.04 26.92
C THR A 35 -1.52 -25.83 25.73
N ALA A 36 -0.84 -26.95 25.98
CA ALA A 36 -0.34 -27.82 24.93
C ALA A 36 -1.50 -28.31 24.05
N ARG A 37 -1.31 -28.24 22.72
CA ARG A 37 -2.31 -28.63 21.71
C ARG A 37 -1.61 -29.32 20.54
N LYS A 38 -2.37 -30.13 19.80
CA LYS A 38 -1.84 -30.91 18.66
C LYS A 38 -1.49 -30.05 17.43
N ASN A 39 -2.04 -28.85 17.32
CA ASN A 39 -1.95 -28.02 16.11
C ASN A 39 -0.90 -26.90 16.21
N VAL A 40 0.00 -26.95 17.20
CA VAL A 40 1.08 -25.96 17.35
C VAL A 40 2.14 -26.27 16.31
N GLU A 41 2.58 -25.25 15.58
CA GLU A 41 3.47 -25.40 14.43
C GLU A 41 4.94 -25.62 14.83
N HIS A 42 5.24 -25.52 16.12
CA HIS A 42 6.60 -25.55 16.63
C HIS A 42 6.67 -26.02 18.09
N ALA A 43 7.89 -26.14 18.64
CA ALA A 43 8.11 -26.55 20.02
C ALA A 43 7.45 -25.60 21.03
N LEU A 44 7.09 -26.10 22.22
CA LEU A 44 6.51 -25.26 23.27
C LEU A 44 7.59 -24.29 23.80
N LEU A 45 7.32 -22.99 23.76
CA LEU A 45 8.30 -21.95 24.08
C LEU A 45 7.96 -21.23 25.38
N ALA A 46 8.98 -20.88 26.15
CA ALA A 46 8.91 -19.92 27.25
C ALA A 46 9.68 -18.66 26.85
N LEU A 47 9.07 -17.48 27.02
CA LEU A 47 9.64 -16.19 26.61
C LEU A 47 9.55 -15.15 27.74
N PRO A 48 10.53 -14.26 27.91
CA PRO A 48 10.43 -13.15 28.86
C PRO A 48 9.37 -12.15 28.40
N ALA A 49 8.44 -11.82 29.28
CA ALA A 49 7.36 -10.88 29.01
C ALA A 49 7.15 -9.89 30.16
N CYS A 50 6.57 -8.73 29.86
CA CYS A 50 5.98 -7.87 30.89
C CYS A 50 4.55 -8.35 31.20
N LYS A 51 4.03 -7.97 32.37
CA LYS A 51 2.67 -8.33 32.81
C LYS A 51 1.58 -8.04 31.79
N GLU A 52 1.72 -6.91 31.09
CA GLU A 52 0.74 -6.54 30.06
C GLU A 52 0.78 -7.49 28.87
N CYS A 53 1.95 -7.74 28.30
CA CYS A 53 2.08 -8.63 27.14
C CYS A 53 1.67 -10.06 27.48
N ASP A 54 1.99 -10.55 28.69
CA ASP A 54 1.50 -11.83 29.16
C ASP A 54 -0.03 -11.85 29.28
N SER A 55 -0.64 -10.83 29.87
CA SER A 55 -2.10 -10.80 30.09
C SER A 55 -2.96 -10.82 28.81
N ILE A 56 -2.38 -10.59 27.63
CA ILE A 56 -3.10 -10.58 26.35
C ILE A 56 -3.62 -11.98 26.01
N LYS A 57 -4.94 -12.09 25.96
CA LYS A 57 -5.63 -13.32 25.53
C LYS A 57 -5.62 -13.41 24.01
N HIS A 58 -5.54 -14.63 23.49
CA HIS A 58 -5.55 -14.93 22.06
C HIS A 58 -6.55 -16.04 21.74
N SER A 59 -7.03 -16.09 20.49
CA SER A 59 -7.89 -17.17 20.00
C SER A 59 -7.17 -18.51 20.02
N ARG A 60 -7.92 -19.61 19.92
CA ARG A 60 -7.33 -20.94 19.78
C ARG A 60 -6.66 -21.19 18.44
N ASP A 61 -6.96 -20.35 17.45
CA ASP A 61 -6.47 -20.47 16.08
C ASP A 61 -5.05 -19.94 15.91
N ILE A 62 -4.55 -19.14 16.86
CA ILE A 62 -3.16 -18.70 16.88
C ILE A 62 -2.29 -19.88 17.33
N ASN A 63 -1.52 -20.41 16.39
CA ASN A 63 -0.77 -21.66 16.53
C ASN A 63 0.76 -21.49 16.40
N SER A 64 1.22 -20.29 16.02
CA SER A 64 2.63 -19.91 15.96
C SER A 64 2.94 -18.73 16.89
N ILE A 65 4.18 -18.68 17.38
CA ILE A 65 4.68 -17.59 18.23
C ILE A 65 4.74 -16.26 17.47
N TRP A 66 4.92 -16.32 16.15
CA TRP A 66 4.94 -15.17 15.26
C TRP A 66 3.53 -14.56 15.12
N GLN A 67 2.51 -15.38 14.87
CA GLN A 67 1.11 -14.94 14.91
C GLN A 67 0.74 -14.37 16.28
N PHE A 68 1.19 -15.02 17.36
CA PHE A 68 0.96 -14.50 18.71
C PHE A 68 1.66 -13.16 18.95
N ARG A 69 2.88 -12.98 18.45
CA ARG A 69 3.59 -11.69 18.48
C ARG A 69 2.83 -10.61 17.75
N ALA A 70 2.39 -10.87 16.50
CA ALA A 70 1.59 -9.93 15.73
C ALA A 70 0.28 -9.56 16.45
N HIS A 71 -0.38 -10.53 17.09
CA HIS A 71 -1.55 -10.31 17.92
C HIS A 71 -1.26 -9.43 19.14
N VAL A 72 -0.16 -9.67 19.85
CA VAL A 72 0.29 -8.82 20.97
C VAL A 72 0.55 -7.40 20.48
N LYS A 73 1.25 -7.22 19.35
CA LYS A 73 1.50 -5.91 18.75
C LYS A 73 0.22 -5.17 18.42
N GLN A 74 -0.75 -5.83 17.80
CA GLN A 74 -2.05 -5.23 17.50
C GLN A 74 -2.83 -4.85 18.76
N ALA A 75 -2.77 -5.67 19.81
CA ALA A 75 -3.39 -5.35 21.09
C ALA A 75 -2.74 -4.13 21.75
N LEU A 76 -1.41 -3.99 21.66
CA LEU A 76 -0.69 -2.79 22.13
C LEU A 76 -1.11 -1.55 21.35
N ILE A 77 -1.14 -1.60 20.01
CA ILE A 77 -1.63 -0.49 19.16
C ILE A 77 -3.03 -0.06 19.59
N SER A 78 -3.92 -1.03 19.79
CA SER A 78 -5.32 -0.79 20.17
C SER A 78 -5.43 -0.19 21.58
N LYS A 79 -4.59 -0.61 22.52
CA LYS A 79 -4.57 -0.10 23.89
C LYS A 79 -4.01 1.32 23.97
N TYR A 80 -2.90 1.55 23.29
CA TYR A 80 -2.17 2.81 23.30
C TYR A 80 -2.63 3.79 22.22
N THR A 81 -3.75 3.53 21.53
CA THR A 81 -4.26 4.36 20.43
C THR A 81 -4.33 5.85 20.80
N LYS A 82 -4.78 6.19 22.00
CA LYS A 82 -4.85 7.59 22.45
C LYS A 82 -3.48 8.26 22.55
N HIS A 83 -2.46 7.53 22.97
CA HIS A 83 -1.10 8.05 23.08
C HIS A 83 -0.43 8.13 21.70
N LEU A 84 -0.64 7.12 20.87
CA LEU A 84 -0.17 7.10 19.48
C LEU A 84 -0.82 8.22 18.64
N ALA A 85 -2.09 8.54 18.91
CA ALA A 85 -2.83 9.61 18.26
C ALA A 85 -2.22 11.00 18.50
N ILE A 86 -1.41 11.18 19.53
CA ILE A 86 -0.75 12.46 19.81
C ILE A 86 0.19 12.80 18.64
N GLY A 87 1.14 11.92 18.31
CA GLY A 87 2.04 12.12 17.18
C GLY A 87 1.40 11.95 15.80
N GLU A 88 0.13 11.53 15.75
CA GLU A 88 -0.66 11.52 14.51
C GLU A 88 -1.33 12.87 14.23
N ASN A 89 -1.68 13.61 15.28
CA ASN A 89 -2.40 14.87 15.17
C ASN A 89 -1.52 16.09 15.41
N TRP A 90 -0.32 15.91 15.98
CA TRP A 90 0.57 16.98 16.36
C TRP A 90 2.04 16.60 16.14
N THR A 91 2.85 17.57 15.75
CA THR A 91 4.29 17.50 15.95
C THR A 91 4.66 17.85 17.40
N LYS A 92 5.93 17.61 17.76
CA LYS A 92 6.44 18.00 19.07
C LYS A 92 6.37 19.52 19.24
N GLU A 93 6.80 20.25 18.21
CA GLU A 93 6.82 21.71 18.17
C GLU A 93 5.40 22.27 18.29
N GLU A 94 4.44 21.73 17.54
CA GLU A 94 3.04 22.15 17.62
C GLU A 94 2.45 21.97 19.03
N LEU A 95 2.83 20.91 19.76
CA LEU A 95 2.40 20.70 21.15
C LEU A 95 3.09 21.62 22.16
N GLU A 96 4.37 21.92 21.95
CA GLU A 96 5.14 22.83 22.82
C GLU A 96 4.69 24.28 22.64
N GLU A 97 4.35 24.67 21.41
CA GLU A 97 3.83 26.00 21.07
C GLU A 97 2.34 26.17 21.38
N SER A 98 1.62 25.06 21.56
CA SER A 98 0.23 25.11 22.02
C SER A 98 0.20 25.69 23.43
N GLU A 99 -0.25 26.94 23.57
CA GLU A 99 -0.45 27.64 24.84
C GLU A 99 -1.61 27.02 25.67
N PHE A 100 -1.48 25.74 26.01
CA PHE A 100 -2.35 25.05 26.94
C PHE A 100 -2.21 25.69 28.33
N SER A 101 -2.95 26.77 28.59
CA SER A 101 -2.86 27.52 29.84
C SER A 101 -3.78 26.97 30.94
N GLY A 102 -3.42 27.26 32.20
CA GLY A 102 -4.18 26.85 33.38
C GLY A 102 -3.66 25.58 34.08
N SER A 103 -4.06 25.38 35.33
CA SER A 103 -3.58 24.31 36.21
C SER A 103 -3.91 22.89 35.73
N ILE A 104 -4.80 22.74 34.74
CA ILE A 104 -5.27 21.46 34.21
C ILE A 104 -4.50 21.05 32.94
N LEU A 105 -4.09 22.02 32.11
CA LEU A 105 -3.52 21.75 30.78
C LEU A 105 -2.07 22.22 30.64
N GLY A 106 -1.53 23.01 31.57
CA GLY A 106 -0.15 23.54 31.52
C GLY A 106 0.97 22.49 31.49
N GLY A 107 0.72 21.28 31.98
CA GLY A 107 1.67 20.15 31.89
C GLY A 107 1.36 19.17 30.75
N PHE A 108 0.33 19.44 29.93
CA PHE A 108 -0.16 18.50 28.94
C PHE A 108 0.84 18.32 27.79
N GLY A 109 1.42 19.39 27.24
CA GLY A 109 2.31 19.31 26.07
C GLY A 109 3.49 18.33 26.24
N GLU A 110 4.38 18.60 27.21
CA GLU A 110 5.56 17.76 27.46
C GLU A 110 5.20 16.31 27.85
N SER A 111 4.22 16.14 28.75
CA SER A 111 3.83 14.80 29.20
C SER A 111 3.11 14.01 28.10
N ALA A 112 2.32 14.66 27.24
CA ALA A 112 1.66 14.04 26.11
C ALA A 112 2.67 13.51 25.10
N TRP A 113 3.66 14.33 24.71
CA TRP A 113 4.70 13.89 23.78
C TRP A 113 5.51 12.72 24.35
N HIS A 114 5.88 12.77 25.63
CA HIS A 114 6.59 11.68 26.27
C HIS A 114 5.77 10.37 26.29
N MET A 115 4.46 10.45 26.54
CA MET A 115 3.57 9.29 26.46
C MET A 115 3.46 8.72 25.03
N TYR A 116 3.46 9.59 24.01
CA TYR A 116 3.54 9.17 22.61
C TYR A 116 4.82 8.40 22.33
N GLU A 117 5.98 8.91 22.75
CA GLU A 117 7.28 8.27 22.51
C GLU A 117 7.34 6.89 23.16
N ILE A 118 6.88 6.75 24.41
CA ILE A 118 6.80 5.45 25.09
C ILE A 118 5.91 4.48 24.31
N ALA A 119 4.71 4.91 23.92
CA ALA A 119 3.78 4.06 23.16
C ALA A 119 4.38 3.63 21.81
N LYS A 120 5.00 4.57 21.09
CA LYS A 120 5.66 4.33 19.80
C LYS A 120 6.79 3.33 19.95
N GLN A 121 7.67 3.50 20.92
CA GLN A 121 8.80 2.59 21.19
C GLN A 121 8.31 1.16 21.46
N ARG A 122 7.27 1.01 22.30
CA ARG A 122 6.70 -0.31 22.63
C ARG A 122 6.13 -1.04 21.43
N VAL A 123 5.40 -0.32 20.58
CA VAL A 123 4.82 -0.88 19.35
C VAL A 123 5.91 -1.20 18.33
N ALA A 124 6.90 -0.32 18.14
CA ALA A 124 7.98 -0.50 17.17
C ALA A 124 9.04 -1.53 17.59
N TYR A 125 9.10 -1.93 18.87
CA TYR A 125 10.15 -2.82 19.38
C TYR A 125 10.18 -4.19 18.68
N GLN A 126 11.29 -4.55 18.04
CA GLN A 126 11.38 -5.78 17.22
C GLN A 126 11.77 -7.03 18.00
N GLY A 127 12.15 -6.92 19.27
CA GLY A 127 12.68 -8.07 20.01
C GLY A 127 14.08 -8.45 19.52
N TRP A 128 14.42 -9.72 19.69
CA TRP A 128 15.65 -10.33 19.19
C TRP A 128 15.34 -11.68 18.54
N PRO A 129 16.25 -12.22 17.72
CA PRO A 129 16.03 -13.51 17.05
C PRO A 129 15.68 -14.62 18.04
N LEU A 130 14.70 -15.45 17.68
CA LEU A 130 14.35 -16.62 18.46
C LEU A 130 15.42 -17.69 18.27
N ILE A 131 16.09 -18.04 19.36
CA ILE A 131 17.12 -19.08 19.40
C ILE A 131 16.74 -20.01 20.56
N VAL A 132 16.89 -21.32 20.36
CA VAL A 132 16.66 -22.33 21.39
C VAL A 132 17.87 -23.26 21.40
N ASP A 133 18.54 -23.37 22.55
CA ASP A 133 19.74 -24.19 22.72
C ASP A 133 20.84 -23.87 21.69
N GLY A 134 21.04 -22.57 21.39
CA GLY A 134 22.02 -22.09 20.41
C GLY A 134 21.64 -22.27 18.94
N LEU A 135 20.47 -22.84 18.64
CA LEU A 135 19.98 -23.04 17.28
C LEU A 135 18.92 -22.00 16.92
N THR A 136 19.07 -21.37 15.76
CA THR A 136 18.06 -20.44 15.24
C THR A 136 16.73 -21.16 15.05
N PHE A 137 15.67 -20.52 15.52
CA PHE A 137 14.33 -21.03 15.38
C PHE A 137 13.76 -20.67 14.01
N ASP A 138 14.03 -21.52 13.01
CA ASP A 138 13.62 -21.33 11.61
C ASP A 138 12.15 -21.71 11.35
N ALA A 139 11.23 -21.30 12.23
CA ALA A 139 9.81 -21.32 11.87
C ALA A 139 9.53 -20.14 10.95
N MET A 140 9.00 -20.39 9.74
CA MET A 140 8.62 -19.32 8.81
C MET A 140 7.63 -18.38 9.49
N ASP A 141 7.92 -17.09 9.49
CA ASP A 141 6.95 -16.07 9.85
C ASP A 141 5.95 -15.95 8.70
N ASP A 142 4.78 -16.56 8.87
CA ASP A 142 3.67 -16.55 7.92
C ASP A 142 2.74 -15.35 8.14
N THR A 143 3.09 -14.43 9.04
CA THR A 143 2.24 -13.29 9.34
C THR A 143 2.24 -12.29 8.19
N SER A 144 1.08 -12.13 7.56
CA SER A 144 0.82 -10.96 6.73
C SER A 144 0.57 -9.75 7.63
N SER A 145 1.20 -8.63 7.30
CA SER A 145 0.99 -7.37 7.98
C SER A 145 0.81 -6.24 6.97
N PHE A 146 0.18 -5.15 7.41
CA PHE A 146 0.08 -3.92 6.64
C PHE A 146 0.95 -2.87 7.32
N GLU A 147 1.97 -2.39 6.62
CA GLU A 147 2.84 -1.33 7.12
C GLU A 147 2.37 0.04 6.64
N PHE A 148 2.28 0.99 7.56
CA PHE A 148 2.04 2.39 7.24
C PHE A 148 2.78 3.30 8.21
N ASN A 149 3.51 4.30 7.68
CA ASN A 149 4.33 5.25 8.45
C ASN A 149 5.24 4.57 9.50
N GLY A 150 5.88 3.46 9.12
CA GLY A 150 6.79 2.69 9.98
C GLY A 150 6.11 1.91 11.12
N THR A 151 4.78 1.77 11.08
CA THR A 151 4.01 0.94 12.02
C THR A 151 3.43 -0.26 11.29
N CYS A 152 3.72 -1.46 11.78
CA CYS A 152 3.14 -2.71 11.28
C CYS A 152 1.81 -3.02 11.99
N TYR A 153 0.72 -2.98 11.25
CA TYR A 153 -0.61 -3.39 11.70
C TYR A 153 -0.86 -4.85 11.30
N ALA A 154 -1.64 -5.59 12.09
CA ALA A 154 -1.97 -6.98 11.76
C ALA A 154 -2.77 -7.11 10.45
N SER A 155 -3.44 -6.05 10.01
CA SER A 155 -4.12 -5.99 8.71
C SER A 155 -4.40 -4.54 8.32
N LEU A 156 -4.77 -4.31 7.05
CA LEU A 156 -5.28 -3.03 6.59
C LEU A 156 -6.48 -2.56 7.42
N ARG A 157 -7.41 -3.48 7.75
CA ARG A 157 -8.57 -3.17 8.60
C ARG A 157 -8.15 -2.66 9.98
N ASN A 158 -7.13 -3.26 10.57
CA ASN A 158 -6.59 -2.80 11.85
C ASN A 158 -5.93 -1.41 11.77
N CYS A 159 -5.32 -1.08 10.62
CA CYS A 159 -4.81 0.26 10.35
C CYS A 159 -5.97 1.27 10.26
N VAL A 160 -7.04 0.96 9.51
CA VAL A 160 -8.25 1.79 9.45
C VAL A 160 -8.88 2.00 10.84
N ASP A 161 -9.01 0.93 11.63
CA ASP A 161 -9.54 0.99 13.00
C ASP A 161 -8.69 1.88 13.93
N PHE A 162 -7.37 1.93 13.71
CA PHE A 162 -6.49 2.85 14.42
C PHE A 162 -6.80 4.29 14.05
N PHE A 163 -6.83 4.63 12.76
CA PHE A 163 -7.06 6.00 12.31
C PHE A 163 -8.46 6.53 12.61
N GLU A 164 -9.50 5.68 12.55
CA GLU A 164 -10.86 5.98 13.03
C GLU A 164 -10.80 6.56 14.44
N LYS A 165 -10.12 5.86 15.36
CA LYS A 165 -10.03 6.23 16.77
C LYS A 165 -9.03 7.35 17.04
N ALA A 166 -7.92 7.39 16.30
CA ALA A 166 -6.82 8.32 16.52
C ALA A 166 -7.12 9.71 15.97
N SER A 167 -7.84 9.81 14.86
CA SER A 167 -8.05 11.07 14.14
C SER A 167 -9.53 11.47 14.00
N ASP A 168 -10.47 10.72 14.59
CA ASP A 168 -11.93 10.96 14.51
C ASP A 168 -12.42 11.03 13.04
N ILE A 169 -11.88 10.14 12.19
CA ILE A 169 -12.27 10.05 10.78
C ILE A 169 -13.45 9.12 10.59
N ASP A 170 -14.15 9.30 9.48
CA ASP A 170 -15.22 8.40 9.08
C ASP A 170 -14.64 7.09 8.52
N LYS A 171 -14.84 5.99 9.24
CA LYS A 171 -14.29 4.68 8.89
C LYS A 171 -14.81 4.13 7.56
N GLU A 172 -16.09 4.35 7.29
CA GLU A 172 -16.72 3.85 6.07
C GLU A 172 -16.16 4.58 4.84
N LEU A 173 -16.00 5.91 4.93
CA LEU A 173 -15.32 6.71 3.92
C LEU A 173 -13.90 6.19 3.66
N LEU A 174 -13.07 6.06 4.70
CA LEU A 174 -11.69 5.63 4.51
C LEU A 174 -11.61 4.24 3.87
N THR A 175 -12.46 3.30 4.32
CA THR A 175 -12.48 1.94 3.79
C THR A 175 -12.78 1.95 2.29
N GLN A 176 -13.83 2.64 1.86
CA GLN A 176 -14.22 2.71 0.44
C GLN A 176 -13.20 3.47 -0.42
N LEU A 177 -12.62 4.55 0.10
CA LEU A 177 -11.55 5.27 -0.61
C LEU A 177 -10.34 4.36 -0.87
N VAL A 178 -9.92 3.56 0.11
CA VAL A 178 -8.79 2.62 -0.05
C VAL A 178 -9.12 1.51 -1.05
N GLU A 179 -10.37 1.05 -1.12
CA GLU A 179 -10.79 0.11 -2.16
C GLU A 179 -10.69 0.73 -3.57
N ILE A 180 -11.01 2.01 -3.73
CA ILE A 180 -10.91 2.72 -5.01
C ILE A 180 -9.44 2.97 -5.41
N VAL A 181 -8.64 3.55 -4.50
CA VAL A 181 -7.27 4.01 -4.81
C VAL A 181 -6.19 2.96 -4.54
N THR A 182 -6.59 1.81 -3.99
CA THR A 182 -5.77 0.69 -3.51
C THR A 182 -4.97 0.96 -2.22
N PRO A 183 -4.56 -0.09 -1.48
CA PRO A 183 -3.75 0.07 -0.27
C PRO A 183 -2.40 0.76 -0.50
N ALA A 184 -1.83 0.71 -1.72
CA ALA A 184 -0.59 1.39 -2.05
C ALA A 184 -0.70 2.93 -1.94
N ARG A 185 -1.91 3.48 -2.08
CA ARG A 185 -2.20 4.91 -1.93
C ARG A 185 -3.01 5.21 -0.66
N PHE A 186 -2.78 4.43 0.40
CA PHE A 186 -3.45 4.63 1.69
C PHE A 186 -3.29 6.04 2.25
N ASP A 187 -2.10 6.65 2.15
CA ASP A 187 -1.86 8.03 2.59
C ASP A 187 -2.80 9.05 1.90
N TYR A 188 -3.04 8.87 0.59
CA TYR A 188 -3.95 9.71 -0.18
C TYR A 188 -5.41 9.56 0.31
N ALA A 189 -5.88 8.32 0.46
CA ALA A 189 -7.21 8.05 1.00
C ALA A 189 -7.38 8.61 2.42
N LEU A 190 -6.37 8.46 3.28
CA LEU A 190 -6.37 8.96 4.64
C LEU A 190 -6.45 10.49 4.69
N LYS A 191 -5.72 11.20 3.82
CA LYS A 191 -5.79 12.67 3.72
C LYS A 191 -7.21 13.14 3.40
N ILE A 192 -7.87 12.51 2.43
CA ILE A 192 -9.27 12.83 2.09
C ILE A 192 -10.19 12.57 3.30
N ALA A 193 -10.05 11.42 3.96
CA ALA A 193 -10.86 11.09 5.13
C ALA A 193 -10.65 12.08 6.29
N LYS A 194 -9.42 12.55 6.51
CA LYS A 194 -9.08 13.56 7.53
C LYS A 194 -9.63 14.95 7.22
N LEU A 195 -9.75 15.32 5.95
CA LEU A 195 -10.36 16.59 5.54
C LEU A 195 -11.89 16.57 5.70
N ASN A 196 -12.49 15.37 5.71
CA ASN A 196 -13.93 15.15 5.70
C ASN A 196 -14.39 14.45 6.99
N LYS A 197 -14.04 15.03 8.15
CA LYS A 197 -14.51 14.52 9.45
C LYS A 197 -16.01 14.81 9.63
N ARG A 198 -16.73 13.89 10.28
CA ARG A 198 -18.16 14.06 10.66
C ARG A 198 -19.07 14.44 9.50
N ILE A 199 -18.91 13.75 8.37
CA ILE A 199 -19.72 13.98 7.17
C ILE A 199 -21.07 13.29 7.22
N SER A 200 -22.04 13.83 6.47
CA SER A 200 -23.31 13.17 6.24
C SER A 200 -23.17 12.01 5.25
N PRO A 201 -24.06 11.00 5.30
CA PRO A 201 -24.04 9.89 4.34
C PRO A 201 -24.10 10.36 2.88
N ALA A 202 -24.93 11.35 2.57
CA ALA A 202 -25.05 11.90 1.22
C ALA A 202 -23.73 12.53 0.73
N ARG A 203 -23.04 13.29 1.59
CA ARG A 203 -21.74 13.87 1.24
C ARG A 203 -20.66 12.80 1.12
N ARG A 204 -20.72 11.74 1.95
CA ARG A 204 -19.83 10.59 1.84
C ARG A 204 -19.94 9.94 0.47
N THR A 205 -21.15 9.61 0.03
CA THR A 205 -21.41 9.02 -1.30
C THR A 205 -20.87 9.91 -2.40
N GLN A 206 -21.13 11.22 -2.34
CA GLN A 206 -20.62 12.15 -3.34
C GLN A 206 -19.09 12.15 -3.44
N ILE A 207 -18.37 12.20 -2.31
CA ILE A 207 -16.90 12.16 -2.32
C ILE A 207 -16.38 10.84 -2.92
N ILE A 208 -17.03 9.72 -2.60
CA ILE A 208 -16.65 8.41 -3.12
C ILE A 208 -16.85 8.36 -4.64
N ASP A 209 -17.99 8.84 -5.12
CA ASP A 209 -18.32 8.89 -6.55
C ASP A 209 -17.34 9.79 -7.32
N ASP A 210 -17.07 11.00 -6.79
CA ASP A 210 -16.13 11.96 -7.39
C ASP A 210 -14.73 11.32 -7.56
N ILE A 211 -14.21 10.69 -6.49
CA ILE A 211 -12.90 10.03 -6.52
C ILE A 211 -12.91 8.79 -7.43
N ALA A 212 -14.01 8.04 -7.49
CA ALA A 212 -14.13 6.89 -8.39
C ALA A 212 -14.07 7.32 -9.87
N ILE A 213 -14.74 8.41 -10.23
CA ILE A 213 -14.70 8.99 -11.58
C ILE A 213 -13.28 9.45 -11.91
N GLU A 214 -12.65 10.25 -11.05
CA GLU A 214 -11.28 10.74 -11.27
C GLU A 214 -10.28 9.58 -11.48
N GLU A 215 -10.40 8.49 -10.72
CA GLU A 215 -9.52 7.34 -10.83
C GLU A 215 -9.81 6.50 -12.09
N ALA A 216 -11.07 6.44 -12.54
CA ALA A 216 -11.41 5.83 -13.83
C ALA A 216 -10.82 6.63 -14.99
N GLU A 217 -11.00 7.96 -15.01
CA GLU A 217 -10.44 8.83 -16.03
C GLU A 217 -8.91 8.75 -16.09
N LYS A 218 -8.23 8.73 -14.94
CA LYS A 218 -6.76 8.54 -14.88
C LYS A 218 -6.32 7.20 -15.45
N ARG A 219 -7.06 6.12 -15.18
CA ARG A 219 -6.75 4.79 -15.73
C ARG A 219 -6.95 4.75 -17.24
N GLU A 220 -8.02 5.35 -17.74
CA GLU A 220 -8.26 5.46 -19.19
C GLU A 220 -7.19 6.30 -19.88
N ALA A 221 -6.81 7.44 -19.30
CA ALA A 221 -5.73 8.27 -19.81
C ALA A 221 -4.38 7.57 -19.79
N ALA A 222 -4.06 6.84 -18.72
CA ALA A 222 -2.83 6.05 -18.63
C ALA A 222 -2.83 4.91 -19.65
N ALA A 223 -3.93 4.17 -19.80
CA ALA A 223 -4.06 3.12 -20.80
C ALA A 223 -3.91 3.65 -22.23
N ARG A 224 -4.48 4.83 -22.51
CA ARG A 224 -4.30 5.51 -23.79
C ARG A 224 -2.85 5.92 -24.02
N SER A 225 -2.19 6.48 -23.01
CA SER A 225 -0.77 6.87 -23.08
C SER A 225 0.17 5.66 -23.23
N ASP A 226 -0.12 4.53 -22.59
CA ASP A 226 0.67 3.31 -22.72
C ASP A 226 0.51 2.70 -24.12
N LEU A 227 -0.70 2.75 -24.69
CA LEU A 227 -0.92 2.38 -26.08
C LEU A 227 -0.14 3.30 -27.03
N GLU A 228 -0.14 4.62 -26.76
CA GLU A 228 0.63 5.60 -27.52
C GLU A 228 2.15 5.30 -27.43
N LEU A 229 2.69 4.98 -26.26
CA LEU A 229 4.12 4.63 -26.11
C LEU A 229 4.51 3.29 -26.76
N SER A 230 3.56 2.39 -27.01
CA SER A 230 3.82 1.06 -27.57
C SER A 230 3.94 1.04 -29.11
N ILE A 231 3.47 2.09 -29.79
CA ILE A 231 3.47 2.14 -31.26
C ILE A 231 4.82 2.64 -31.77
N GLU A 232 5.47 1.82 -32.58
CA GLU A 232 6.79 2.09 -33.16
C GLU A 232 6.68 2.66 -34.58
N ASP A 233 7.67 3.48 -34.97
CA ASP A 233 7.85 3.94 -36.36
C ASP A 233 8.12 2.74 -37.27
N VAL A 234 7.50 2.71 -38.44
CA VAL A 234 7.66 1.60 -39.40
C VAL A 234 8.24 2.11 -40.71
N SER A 235 9.34 1.50 -41.18
CA SER A 235 9.91 1.83 -42.49
C SER A 235 9.40 0.87 -43.56
N VAL A 236 8.73 1.42 -44.58
CA VAL A 236 8.26 0.68 -45.76
C VAL A 236 8.88 1.30 -47.00
N SER A 237 9.64 0.50 -47.75
CA SER A 237 10.27 0.93 -49.02
C SER A 237 11.10 2.22 -48.90
N GLY A 238 11.76 2.43 -47.76
CA GLY A 238 12.59 3.60 -47.49
C GLY A 238 11.83 4.86 -47.04
N THR A 239 10.49 4.80 -46.93
CA THR A 239 9.67 5.84 -46.31
C THR A 239 9.32 5.43 -44.89
N ILE A 240 9.26 6.38 -43.96
CA ILE A 240 8.91 6.12 -42.55
C ILE A 240 7.45 6.51 -42.33
N ALA A 241 6.65 5.57 -41.83
CA ALA A 241 5.39 5.83 -41.18
C ALA A 241 5.68 6.12 -39.70
N PRO A 242 5.61 7.38 -39.26
CA PRO A 242 5.90 7.71 -37.88
C PRO A 242 4.76 7.22 -36.98
N SER A 243 5.12 6.84 -35.75
CA SER A 243 4.22 6.31 -34.73
C SER A 243 2.98 7.18 -34.50
N PHE A 244 3.14 8.51 -34.46
CA PHE A 244 2.00 9.43 -34.30
C PHE A 244 0.98 9.35 -35.45
N ALA A 245 1.42 9.07 -36.69
CA ALA A 245 0.54 8.95 -37.84
C ALA A 245 -0.22 7.61 -37.81
N ILE A 246 0.48 6.54 -37.40
CA ILE A 246 -0.09 5.21 -37.17
C ILE A 246 -1.15 5.27 -36.06
N GLN A 247 -0.85 5.92 -34.94
CA GLN A 247 -1.77 6.18 -33.84
C GLN A 247 -3.02 6.92 -34.29
N TRP A 248 -2.84 7.97 -35.10
CA TRP A 248 -3.96 8.75 -35.62
C TRP A 248 -4.90 7.88 -36.46
N ALA A 249 -4.35 7.01 -37.32
CA ALA A 249 -5.16 6.09 -38.14
C ALA A 249 -5.94 5.09 -37.27
N ILE A 250 -5.30 4.52 -36.24
CA ILE A 250 -5.98 3.64 -35.27
C ILE A 250 -7.10 4.39 -34.55
N ALA A 251 -6.85 5.62 -34.08
CA ALA A 251 -7.83 6.44 -33.38
C ALA A 251 -9.04 6.83 -34.25
N LYS A 252 -8.83 7.00 -35.56
CA LYS A 252 -9.89 7.26 -36.55
C LYS A 252 -10.54 5.96 -37.07
N GLY A 253 -10.07 4.79 -36.65
CA GLY A 253 -10.57 3.49 -37.09
C GLY A 253 -10.22 3.13 -38.54
N ALA A 254 -9.16 3.72 -39.11
CA ALA A 254 -8.71 3.48 -40.48
C ALA A 254 -7.62 2.40 -40.51
N SER A 255 -8.04 1.15 -40.70
CA SER A 255 -7.19 -0.05 -40.69
C SER A 255 -6.65 -0.47 -42.06
N THR A 256 -7.22 0.09 -43.13
CA THR A 256 -6.84 -0.20 -44.52
C THR A 256 -6.59 1.10 -45.30
N LEU A 257 -5.88 1.01 -46.42
CA LEU A 257 -5.66 2.17 -47.28
C LEU A 257 -6.98 2.77 -47.78
N SER A 258 -7.98 1.93 -48.08
CA SER A 258 -9.31 2.38 -48.51
C SER A 258 -10.06 3.16 -47.44
N GLU A 259 -9.82 2.88 -46.15
CA GLU A 259 -10.42 3.61 -45.03
C GLU A 259 -9.66 4.91 -44.70
N LEU A 260 -8.38 4.98 -45.04
CA LEU A 260 -7.54 6.17 -44.83
C LEU A 260 -7.80 7.27 -45.86
N CYS A 261 -8.00 6.92 -47.14
CA CYS A 261 -8.16 7.91 -48.21
C CYS A 261 -9.27 8.94 -47.97
N PRO A 262 -10.47 8.59 -47.46
CA PRO A 262 -11.51 9.57 -47.15
C PRO A 262 -11.16 10.55 -46.02
N LEU A 263 -10.14 10.23 -45.21
CA LEU A 263 -9.71 11.03 -44.07
C LEU A 263 -8.49 11.91 -44.38
N GLU A 264 -8.12 12.07 -45.65
CA GLU A 264 -6.96 12.86 -46.07
C GLU A 264 -7.04 14.30 -45.54
N ASP A 265 -8.17 14.98 -45.76
CA ASP A 265 -8.37 16.35 -45.31
C ASP A 265 -8.27 16.47 -43.78
N ASP A 266 -8.94 15.55 -43.04
CA ASP A 266 -8.85 15.46 -41.58
C ASP A 266 -7.41 15.31 -41.08
N TYR A 267 -6.59 14.51 -41.78
CA TYR A 267 -5.19 14.32 -41.41
C TYR A 267 -4.39 15.61 -41.55
N PHE A 268 -4.54 16.31 -42.68
CA PHE A 268 -3.81 17.54 -42.93
C PHE A 268 -4.26 18.69 -42.02
N ASP A 269 -5.53 18.72 -41.63
CA ASP A 269 -6.04 19.64 -40.62
C ASP A 269 -5.45 19.36 -39.23
N ASP A 270 -5.47 18.10 -38.78
CA ASP A 270 -4.94 17.70 -37.47
C ASP A 270 -3.40 17.90 -37.37
N PHE A 271 -2.68 17.76 -38.49
CA PHE A 271 -1.21 17.88 -38.55
C PHE A 271 -0.69 19.14 -39.25
N GLN A 272 -1.52 20.17 -39.42
CA GLN A 272 -1.11 21.44 -40.07
C GLN A 272 0.14 22.07 -39.43
N HIS A 273 0.33 21.87 -38.13
CA HIS A 273 1.45 22.37 -37.34
C HIS A 273 2.83 21.78 -37.73
N LEU A 274 2.88 20.62 -38.38
CA LEU A 274 4.13 20.01 -38.86
C LEU A 274 4.72 20.75 -40.08
N GLY A 275 3.89 21.56 -40.76
CA GLY A 275 4.21 22.17 -42.04
C GLY A 275 4.02 21.20 -43.21
N GLY A 276 3.66 21.75 -44.38
CA GLY A 276 3.14 20.95 -45.50
C GLY A 276 4.08 19.83 -45.99
N ALA A 277 5.39 20.05 -46.01
CA ALA A 277 6.34 19.02 -46.45
C ALA A 277 6.44 17.84 -45.46
N ALA A 278 6.43 18.10 -44.15
CA ALA A 278 6.53 17.06 -43.13
C ALA A 278 5.20 16.29 -42.99
N ALA A 279 4.07 17.00 -43.00
CA ALA A 279 2.74 16.40 -42.98
C ALA A 279 2.50 15.49 -44.20
N PHE A 280 2.93 15.93 -45.39
CA PHE A 280 2.82 15.11 -46.60
C PHE A 280 3.70 13.87 -46.53
N ALA A 281 4.94 14.00 -46.04
CA ALA A 281 5.86 12.88 -45.88
C ALA A 281 5.32 11.83 -44.87
N SER A 282 4.74 12.27 -43.75
CA SER A 282 4.16 11.36 -42.76
C SER A 282 2.88 10.70 -43.26
N TYR A 283 2.01 11.42 -43.99
CA TYR A 283 0.83 10.85 -44.62
C TYR A 283 1.18 9.80 -45.69
N ASN A 284 2.15 10.11 -46.56
CA ASN A 284 2.65 9.15 -47.56
C ASN A 284 3.27 7.91 -46.90
N GLY A 285 4.03 8.08 -45.80
CA GLY A 285 4.53 6.95 -45.02
C GLY A 285 3.40 6.08 -44.47
N LEU A 286 2.38 6.70 -43.90
CA LEU A 286 1.19 6.02 -43.37
C LEU A 286 0.42 5.25 -44.46
N GLN A 287 0.25 5.84 -45.65
CA GLN A 287 -0.38 5.17 -46.80
C GLN A 287 0.39 3.89 -47.19
N LEU A 288 1.71 3.99 -47.35
CA LEU A 288 2.56 2.85 -47.69
C LEU A 288 2.55 1.77 -46.60
N TYR A 289 2.46 2.18 -45.34
CA TYR A 289 2.35 1.25 -44.23
C TYR A 289 1.01 0.48 -44.24
N LEU A 290 -0.13 1.16 -44.43
CA LEU A 290 -1.42 0.49 -44.53
C LEU A 290 -1.53 -0.39 -45.78
N GLU A 291 -0.94 0.02 -46.90
CA GLU A 291 -0.84 -0.81 -48.12
C GLU A 291 -0.04 -2.09 -47.84
N ALA A 292 1.10 -1.99 -47.16
CA ALA A 292 1.90 -3.16 -46.79
C ALA A 292 1.14 -4.11 -45.84
N ARG A 293 0.29 -3.56 -44.96
CA ARG A 293 -0.56 -4.34 -44.03
C ARG A 293 -1.66 -5.14 -44.70
N GLU A 294 -2.06 -4.82 -45.93
CA GLU A 294 -3.01 -5.64 -46.70
C GLU A 294 -2.43 -7.04 -47.00
N ASN A 295 -1.11 -7.21 -46.91
CA ASN A 295 -0.44 -8.49 -47.02
C ASN A 295 -0.24 -9.16 -45.64
N ALA A 296 -1.08 -10.14 -45.31
CA ALA A 296 -1.00 -10.88 -44.04
C ALA A 296 0.36 -11.53 -43.75
N ALA A 297 1.12 -11.94 -44.78
CA ALA A 297 2.45 -12.49 -44.60
C ALA A 297 3.46 -11.41 -44.19
N TRP A 298 3.30 -10.20 -44.73
CA TRP A 298 4.12 -9.05 -44.35
C TRP A 298 3.86 -8.63 -42.91
N VAL A 299 2.58 -8.50 -42.51
CA VAL A 299 2.17 -8.16 -41.14
C VAL A 299 2.81 -9.09 -40.12
N LYS A 300 2.73 -10.40 -40.37
CA LYS A 300 3.29 -11.39 -39.44
C LYS A 300 4.81 -11.29 -39.27
N ALA A 301 5.51 -10.92 -40.34
CA ALA A 301 6.97 -10.96 -40.41
C ALA A 301 7.66 -9.63 -40.07
N ASN A 302 7.02 -8.49 -40.36
CA ASN A 302 7.69 -7.19 -40.38
C ASN A 302 6.98 -6.11 -39.55
N ASP A 303 5.74 -6.33 -39.12
CA ASP A 303 4.96 -5.30 -38.45
C ASP A 303 5.13 -5.38 -36.93
N PRO A 304 5.84 -4.42 -36.30
CA PRO A 304 6.01 -4.40 -34.84
C PRO A 304 4.72 -4.03 -34.12
N ASN A 305 3.78 -3.39 -34.81
CA ASN A 305 2.52 -2.89 -34.27
C ASN A 305 1.35 -3.83 -34.57
N LYS A 306 1.56 -5.06 -35.06
CA LYS A 306 0.47 -5.97 -35.47
C LYS A 306 -0.58 -6.24 -34.38
N ASP A 307 -0.20 -6.20 -33.11
CA ASP A 307 -1.05 -6.57 -31.97
C ASP A 307 -1.89 -5.39 -31.42
N VAL A 308 -1.66 -4.17 -31.91
CA VAL A 308 -2.39 -2.94 -31.50
C VAL A 308 -3.46 -2.47 -32.49
N TRP A 309 -3.69 -3.22 -33.57
CA TRP A 309 -4.78 -3.03 -34.54
C TRP A 309 -5.89 -4.04 -34.33
#